data_AF-A0A949MBG4-F1
#
_entry.id   AF-A0A949MBG4-F1
#
_cell.length_a   1.000
_cell.length_b   1.000
_cell.length_c   1.000
_cell.angle_alpha   90.00
_cell.angle_beta   90.00
_cell.angle_gamma   90.00
#
_symmetry.space_group_name_H-M   'P 1'
#
loop_
_entity.id
_entity.type
_entity.pdbx_description
1 polymer ?
#
loop_
_entity_poly.entity_id
_entity_poly.type
_entity_poly.pdbx_seq_one_letter_code
_entity_poly.pdbx_strand_id
1 'polypeptide(L)' 'MTAEHLMAIALKTGRGKDLIRLEQFVRYSVFSPDKLHQILARHDLVEKWRQFNDKCIRTNE' A
#
# COMPACT_ATOMS: atom_id res chain seq x y z
N MET A 1 14.57 -6.70 -2.80
CA MET A 1 13.20 -6.16 -2.80
C MET A 1 12.84 -5.78 -1.38
N THR A 2 12.42 -4.54 -1.11
CA THR A 2 11.97 -4.12 0.23
C THR A 2 10.45 -4.28 0.38
N ALA A 3 9.93 -4.22 1.62
CA ALA A 3 8.50 -4.24 1.89
C ALA A 3 7.77 -3.16 1.06
N GLU A 4 8.33 -1.96 0.96
CA GLU A 4 7.73 -0.86 0.21
C GLU A 4 7.60 -1.15 -1.29
N HIS A 5 8.58 -1.84 -1.87
CA HIS A 5 8.49 -2.27 -3.27
C HIS A 5 7.40 -3.33 -3.46
N LEU A 6 7.27 -4.28 -2.53
CA LEU A 6 6.19 -5.26 -2.56
C LEU A 6 4.82 -4.59 -2.40
N MET A 7 4.73 -3.57 -1.53
CA MET A 7 3.51 -2.78 -1.34
C MET A 7 3.12 -2.01 -2.60
N ALA A 8 4.09 -1.37 -3.27
CA ALA A 8 3.87 -0.68 -4.54
C ALA A 8 3.42 -1.65 -5.65
N ILE A 9 4.01 -2.85 -5.73
CA ILE A 9 3.60 -3.89 -6.69
C ILE A 9 2.18 -4.39 -6.37
N ALA A 10 1.87 -4.64 -5.11
CA ALA A 10 0.56 -5.08 -4.66
C ALA A 10 -0.52 -4.05 -5.02
N LEU A 11 -0.25 -2.78 -4.75
CA LEU A 11 -1.14 -1.67 -5.07
C LEU A 11 -1.30 -1.45 -6.58
N LYS A 12 -0.22 -1.62 -7.35
CA LYS A 12 -0.27 -1.53 -8.82
C LYS A 12 -1.10 -2.66 -9.44
N THR A 13 -0.93 -3.88 -8.92
CA THR A 13 -1.53 -5.09 -9.49
C THR A 13 -2.98 -5.30 -9.04
N GLY A 14 -3.34 -4.83 -7.84
CA GLY A 14 -4.72 -4.86 -7.34
C GLY A 14 -5.30 -6.26 -7.13
N ARG A 15 -4.47 -7.31 -7.11
CA ARG A 15 -4.92 -8.68 -6.85
C ARG A 15 -5.34 -8.83 -5.39
N GLY A 16 -6.49 -9.44 -5.14
CA GLY A 16 -7.03 -9.61 -3.78
C GLY A 16 -6.04 -10.23 -2.77
N LYS A 17 -5.24 -11.23 -3.20
CA LYS A 17 -4.22 -11.85 -2.35
C LYS A 17 -3.08 -10.90 -1.98
N ASP A 18 -2.71 -9.99 -2.88
CA ASP A 18 -1.66 -9.00 -2.64
C ASP A 18 -2.17 -7.83 -1.79
N LEU A 19 -3.45 -7.47 -1.92
CA LEU A 19 -4.10 -6.49 -1.06
C LEU A 19 -4.19 -6.96 0.41
N ILE A 20 -4.50 -8.25 0.65
CA ILE A 20 -4.46 -8.82 2.01
C ILE A 20 -3.05 -8.68 2.61
N ARG A 21 -2.02 -8.89 1.80
CA ARG A 21 -0.62 -8.74 2.24
C ARG A 21 -0.30 -7.26 2.53
N LEU A 22 -0.78 -6.35 1.69
CA LEU A 22 -0.67 -4.90 1.86
C LEU A 22 -1.29 -4.45 3.19
N GLU A 23 -2.49 -4.94 3.52
CA GLU A 23 -3.16 -4.68 4.80
C GLU A 23 -2.33 -5.18 6.00
N GLN A 24 -1.71 -6.36 5.89
CA GLN A 24 -0.81 -6.87 6.93
C GLN A 24 0.43 -5.97 7.09
N PHE A 25 1.05 -5.53 5.99
CA PHE A 25 2.18 -4.59 6.08
C PHE A 25 1.78 -3.29 6.79
N VAL A 26 0.58 -2.77 6.50
CA VAL A 26 0.01 -1.59 7.17
C VAL A 26 -0.23 -1.85 8.66
N ARG A 27 -0.92 -2.95 8.99
CA ARG A 27 -1.30 -3.32 10.35
C ARG A 27 -0.09 -3.54 11.27
N TYR A 28 0.97 -4.14 10.76
CA TYR A 28 2.19 -4.41 11.53
C TYR A 28 3.22 -3.28 11.47
N SER A 29 2.96 -2.20 10.71
CA SER A 29 3.86 -1.05 10.54
C SER A 29 5.30 -1.46 10.15
N VAL A 30 5.41 -2.52 9.34
CA VAL A 30 6.69 -3.14 8.92
C VAL A 30 7.31 -2.47 7.67
N PHE A 31 6.96 -1.22 7.41
CA PHE A 31 7.43 -0.45 6.27
C PHE A 31 7.75 0.99 6.67
N SER A 32 8.64 1.63 5.93
CA SER A 32 8.95 3.05 6.13
C SER A 32 7.98 3.90 5.31
N PRO A 33 7.13 4.75 5.93
CA PRO A 33 6.15 5.56 5.21
C PRO A 33 6.80 6.55 4.24
N ASP A 34 7.96 7.12 4.61
CA ASP A 34 8.72 8.04 3.76
C ASP A 34 9.23 7.34 2.48
N LYS A 35 9.86 6.16 2.63
CA LYS A 35 10.33 5.36 1.49
C LYS A 35 9.18 4.87 0.62
N LEU A 36 8.07 4.44 1.25
CA LEU A 36 6.88 4.03 0.52
C LEU A 36 6.33 5.19 -0.30
N HIS A 37 6.21 6.37 0.29
CA HIS A 37 5.74 7.56 -0.42
C HIS A 37 6.63 7.90 -1.62
N GLN A 38 7.97 7.85 -1.46
CA GLN A 38 8.89 8.08 -2.58
C GLN A 38 8.71 7.06 -3.72
N ILE A 39 8.56 5.77 -3.39
CA ILE A 39 8.36 4.71 -4.39
C ILE A 39 7.01 4.88 -5.08
N LEU A 40 5.95 5.17 -4.32
CA LEU A 40 4.61 5.41 -4.86
C LEU A 40 4.60 6.65 -5.77
N ALA A 41 5.23 7.74 -5.36
CA ALA A 41 5.35 8.97 -6.16
C ALA A 41 6.10 8.72 -7.47
N ARG A 42 7.20 7.96 -7.42
CA ARG A 42 7.97 7.57 -8.61
C ARG A 42 7.15 6.75 -9.62
N HIS A 43 6.13 6.04 -9.16
CA HIS A 43 5.31 5.15 -9.99
C HIS A 43 3.89 5.66 -10.24
N ASP A 44 3.57 6.91 -9.86
CA ASP A 44 2.24 7.51 -9.99
C ASP A 44 1.13 6.69 -9.27
N LEU A 45 1.49 6.10 -8.12
CA LEU A 45 0.61 5.24 -7.33
C LEU A 45 0.07 5.93 -6.06
N VAL A 46 0.43 7.20 -5.84
CA VAL A 46 0.04 7.95 -4.63
C VAL A 46 -1.48 8.09 -4.52
N GLU A 47 -2.17 8.37 -5.62
CA GLU A 47 -3.64 8.46 -5.62
C GLU A 47 -4.29 7.11 -5.34
N LYS A 48 -3.79 6.02 -5.94
CA LYS A 48 -4.26 4.66 -5.66
C LYS A 48 -4.08 4.29 -4.19
N TRP A 49 -2.94 4.69 -3.60
CA TRP A 49 -2.67 4.46 -2.18
C TRP A 49 -3.68 5.22 -1.32
N ARG A 50 -3.99 6.47 -1.67
CA ARG A 50 -5.00 7.26 -0.97
C ARG A 50 -6.39 6.61 -1.03
N GLN A 51 -6.81 6.13 -2.20
CA GLN A 51 -8.07 5.41 -2.37
C GLN A 51 -8.10 4.09 -1.59
N PHE A 52 -7.00 3.35 -1.58
CA PHE A 52 -6.87 2.13 -0.77
C PHE A 52 -6.99 2.43 0.72
N ASN A 53 -6.30 3.47 1.20
CA ASN A 53 -6.31 3.85 2.61
C ASN A 53 -7.69 4.39 3.03
N ASP A 54 -8.35 5.18 2.18
CA ASP A 54 -9.73 5.65 2.39
C ASP A 54 -10.71 4.47 2.53
N LYS A 55 -10.64 3.51 1.59
CA LYS A 55 -11.47 2.29 1.64
C LYS A 55 -11.19 1.44 2.88
N CYS A 56 -9.92 1.32 3.27
CA CYS A 56 -9.52 0.58 4.47
C CYS A 56 -10.03 1.26 5.76
N ILE A 57 -9.99 2.59 5.84
CA ILE A 57 -10.48 3.37 6.99
C ILE A 57 -12.02 3.31 7.08
N ARG A 58 -12.71 3.31 5.93
CA ARG A 58 -14.18 3.34 5.86
C ARG A 58 -14.85 1.98 6.11
N THR A 59 -14.08 0.89 6.21
CA THR A 59 -14.62 -0.46 6.50
C THR A 59 -14.62 -0.77 8.01
N ASN A 60 -14.59 0.27 8.85
CA ASN A 60 -14.50 0.16 10.31
C ASN A 60 -15.70 0.83 11.03
N GLU A 61 -16.83 0.98 10.33
CA GLU A 61 -18.17 1.31 10.87
C GLU A 61 -19.08 0.07 10.86
#